data_AF-A0A2G6CY63-F1
#
_entry.id   AF-A0A2G6CY63-F1
#
_cell.length_a   1.000
_cell.length_b   1.000
_cell.length_c   1.000
_cell.angle_alpha   90.00
_cell.angle_beta   90.00
_cell.angle_gamma   90.00
#
_symmetry.space_group_name_H-M   'P 1'
#
loop_
_entity.id
_entity.type
_entity.pdbx_description
1 polymer ?
#
loop_
_entity_poly.entity_id
_entity_poly.type
_entity_poly.pdbx_seq_one_letter_code
_entity_poly.pdbx_strand_id
1 'polypeptide(L)' 'MAEQQEAKLKINDKEYLISDLSDDARAQLQSLQFAKAEVQRLNAQLAIAKTAEQAYQRALVASLPK' A
#
# COMPACT_ATOMS: atom_id res chain seq x y z
N MET A 1 -7.33 -12.57 33.78
CA MET A 1 -7.56 -13.30 32.51
C MET A 1 -7.62 -12.24 31.45
N ALA A 2 -6.56 -12.09 30.65
CA ALA A 2 -6.51 -11.05 29.63
C ALA A 2 -7.45 -11.47 28.50
N GLU A 3 -8.50 -10.69 28.30
CA GLU A 3 -9.40 -10.80 27.15
C GLU A 3 -8.53 -10.72 25.89
N GLN A 4 -8.31 -11.87 25.25
CA GLN A 4 -7.71 -11.92 23.93
C GLN A 4 -8.70 -11.22 22.99
N GLN A 5 -8.42 -9.96 22.66
CA GLN A 5 -9.11 -9.27 21.57
C GLN A 5 -8.87 -10.08 20.31
N GLU A 6 -9.84 -10.92 19.95
CA GLU A 6 -9.79 -11.68 18.72
C GLU A 6 -9.78 -10.70 17.56
N ALA A 7 -8.62 -10.58 16.91
CA ALA A 7 -8.48 -9.76 15.74
C ALA A 7 -9.41 -10.34 14.65
N LYS A 8 -10.47 -9.60 14.32
CA LYS A 8 -11.42 -9.94 13.26
C LYS A 8 -10.95 -9.32 11.97
N LEU A 9 -10.89 -10.13 10.93
CA LEU A 9 -10.48 -9.69 9.61
C LEU A 9 -11.66 -9.80 8.65
N LYS A 10 -12.05 -8.66 8.07
CA LYS A 10 -13.18 -8.59 7.16
C LYS A 10 -12.70 -8.82 5.72
N ILE A 11 -13.10 -9.93 5.11
CA ILE A 11 -12.81 -10.28 3.71
C ILE A 11 -14.14 -10.46 2.99
N ASN A 12 -14.40 -9.69 1.92
CA ASN A 12 -15.62 -9.78 1.10
C ASN A 12 -16.91 -9.78 1.94
N ASP A 13 -17.04 -8.80 2.84
CA ASP A 13 -18.18 -8.61 3.77
C ASP A 13 -18.39 -9.69 4.83
N LYS A 14 -17.55 -10.72 4.89
CA LYS A 14 -17.54 -11.70 5.98
C LYS A 14 -16.43 -11.39 6.97
N GLU A 15 -16.79 -11.37 8.24
CA GLU A 15 -15.83 -11.25 9.34
C GLU A 15 -15.33 -12.64 9.71
N TYR A 16 -14.02 -12.84 9.59
CA TYR A 16 -13.34 -14.06 10.02
C TYR A 16 -12.50 -13.75 11.24
N LEU A 17 -12.56 -14.61 12.25
CA LEU A 17 -11.62 -14.55 13.35
C LEU A 17 -10.25 -14.95 12.82
N ILE A 18 -9.20 -14.17 13.15
CA ILE A 18 -7.85 -14.54 12.75
C ILE A 18 -7.43 -15.89 13.37
N SER A 19 -8.03 -16.24 14.51
CA SER A 19 -7.91 -17.55 15.16
C SER A 19 -8.44 -18.71 14.31
N ASP A 20 -9.48 -18.46 13.50
CA ASP A 20 -10.14 -19.46 12.64
C ASP A 20 -9.49 -19.58 11.25
N LEU A 21 -8.54 -18.70 10.92
CA LEU A 21 -7.78 -18.79 9.68
C LEU A 21 -6.79 -19.95 9.75
N SER A 22 -6.73 -20.75 8.69
CA SER A 22 -5.66 -21.74 8.51
C SER A 22 -4.29 -21.05 8.49
N ASP A 23 -3.24 -21.79 8.83
CA ASP A 23 -1.87 -21.26 8.81
C ASP A 23 -1.49 -20.73 7.43
N ASP A 24 -1.93 -21.40 6.36
CA ASP A 24 -1.76 -20.95 4.97
C ASP A 24 -2.46 -19.61 4.70
N ALA A 25 -3.69 -19.43 5.20
CA ALA A 25 -4.44 -18.20 5.00
C ALA A 25 -3.81 -17.03 5.76
N ARG A 26 -3.24 -17.27 6.95
CA ARG A 26 -2.47 -16.25 7.69
C ARG A 26 -1.19 -15.86 6.96
N ALA A 27 -0.46 -16.82 6.41
CA ALA A 27 0.75 -16.57 5.63
C ALA A 27 0.44 -15.75 4.36
N GLN A 28 -0.64 -16.09 3.64
CA GLN A 28 -1.10 -15.32 2.48
C GLN A 28 -1.53 -13.90 2.88
N LEU A 29 -2.22 -13.75 4.01
CA LEU A 29 -2.64 -12.44 4.51
C LEU A 29 -1.44 -11.55 4.83
N GLN A 30 -0.45 -12.08 5.53
CA GLN A 30 0.78 -11.35 5.84
C GLN A 30 1.52 -10.93 4.57
N SER A 31 1.62 -11.85 3.59
CA SER A 31 2.22 -11.57 2.29
C SER A 31 1.46 -10.47 1.53
N LEU A 32 0.13 -10.49 1.59
CA LEU A 32 -0.72 -9.47 0.98
C LEU A 32 -0.56 -8.10 1.66
N GLN A 33 -0.50 -8.06 2.99
CA GLN A 33 -0.27 -6.82 3.73
C GLN A 33 1.09 -6.21 3.38
N PHE A 34 2.13 -7.04 3.30
CA PHE A 34 3.46 -6.62 2.87
C PHE A 34 3.44 -6.05 1.44
N ALA A 35 2.83 -6.77 0.49
CA ALA A 35 2.70 -6.30 -0.88
C ALA A 35 1.93 -4.96 -0.97
N LYS A 36 0.86 -4.79 -0.19
CA LYS A 36 0.11 -3.53 -0.12
C LYS A 36 0.95 -2.38 0.39
N ALA A 37 1.75 -2.59 1.44
CA ALA A 37 2.65 -1.59 1.97
C ALA A 37 3.71 -1.17 0.92
N GLU A 38 4.26 -2.13 0.19
CA GLU A 38 5.24 -1.84 -0.86
C GLU A 38 4.63 -1.07 -2.03
N VAL A 39 3.40 -1.42 -2.45
CA VAL A 39 2.66 -0.65 -3.46
C VAL A 39 2.45 0.80 -3.01
N GLN A 40 2.12 1.03 -1.74
CA GLN A 40 1.99 2.39 -1.20
C GLN A 40 3.33 3.15 -1.23
N ARG A 41 4.43 2.49 -0.87
CA ARG A 41 5.78 3.07 -0.91
C ARG A 41 6.16 3.48 -2.33
N LEU A 42 5.93 2.61 -3.31
CA LEU A 42 6.21 2.88 -4.72
C LEU A 42 5.35 4.03 -5.25
N ASN A 43 4.08 4.11 -4.88
CA ASN A 43 3.21 5.23 -5.26
C ASN A 43 3.71 6.57 -4.71
N ALA A 44 4.24 6.59 -3.48
CA ALA A 44 4.84 7.79 -2.92
C ALA A 44 6.09 8.23 -3.72
N GLN A 45 6.96 7.29 -4.08
CA GLN A 45 8.12 7.58 -4.93
C GLN A 45 7.72 8.07 -6.31
N LEU A 46 6.69 7.47 -6.90
CA LEU A 46 6.15 7.89 -8.18
C LEU A 46 5.62 9.33 -8.12
N ALA A 47 4.94 9.71 -7.04
CA ALA A 47 4.46 11.09 -6.86
C ALA A 47 5.61 12.11 -6.79
N ILE A 48 6.70 11.76 -6.09
CA ILE A 48 7.91 12.59 -6.03
C ILE A 48 8.51 12.75 -7.43
N ALA A 49 8.70 11.64 -8.15
CA ALA A 49 9.26 11.66 -9.50
C ALA A 49 8.42 12.50 -10.48
N LYS A 50 7.09 12.34 -10.45
CA LYS A 50 6.16 13.14 -11.26
C LYS A 50 6.25 14.64 -10.97
N THR A 51 6.47 15.01 -9.71
CA THR A 51 6.63 16.43 -9.33
C THR A 51 7.91 17.00 -9.94
N ALA A 52 9.02 16.26 -9.87
CA ALA A 52 10.29 16.65 -10.49
C ALA A 52 10.17 16.74 -12.02
N GLU A 53 9.53 15.74 -12.65
CA GLU A 53 9.26 15.71 -14.09
C GLU A 53 8.52 16.97 -14.55
N GLN A 54 7.43 17.34 -13.87
CA GLN A 54 6.67 18.55 -14.18
C GLN A 54 7.50 19.82 -14.00
N ALA A 55 8.34 19.89 -12.98
CA ALA A 55 9.23 21.03 -12.76
C ALA A 55 10.24 21.18 -13.91
N TYR A 56 10.86 20.07 -14.33
CA TYR A 56 11.80 20.07 -15.46
C TYR A 56 11.13 20.40 -16.78
N GLN A 57 9.91 19.90 -17.01
CA GLN A 57 9.14 20.26 -18.21
C GLN A 57 8.87 21.77 -18.29
N ARG A 58 8.47 22.39 -17.18
CA ARG A 58 8.25 23.85 -17.10
C ARG A 58 9.54 24.63 -17.34
N ALA A 59 10.64 24.20 -16.72
CA ALA A 59 11.95 24.83 -16.89
C ALA A 59 12.42 24.74 -18.35
N LEU A 60 12.24 23.59 -19.00
CA LEU A 60 12.56 23.39 -20.41
C LEU A 60 11.78 24.36 -21.29
N VAL A 61 10.45 24.43 -21.14
CA VAL A 61 9.61 25.35 -21.92
C VAL A 61 10.03 26.80 -21.73
N ALA A 62 10.40 27.21 -20.52
CA ALA A 62 10.90 28.57 -20.25
C ALA A 62 12.27 28.87 -20.88
N SER A 63 13.07 27.85 -21.15
CA SER A 63 14.39 27.98 -21.80
C SER A 63 14.35 27.96 -23.33
N LEU A 64 13.20 27.69 -23.94
CA LEU A 64 13.07 27.66 -25.40
C LEU A 64 13.11 29.09 -25.98
N PRO A 65 13.83 29.31 -27.10
CA PRO A 65 13.85 30.60 -27.77
C PRO A 65 12.47 30.97 -28.31
N LYS A 66 12.18 32.29 -28.38
CA LYS A 66 10.92 32.83 -28.92
C LYS A 66 10.88 32.78 -30.44
#